data_AF-A0A1F3TZG7-F1
#
_entry.id   AF-A0A1F3TZG7-F1
#
_cell.length_a   1.000
_cell.length_b   1.000
_cell.length_c   1.000
_cell.angle_alpha   90.00
_cell.angle_beta   90.00
_cell.angle_gamma   90.00
#
_symmetry.space_group_name_H-M   'P 1'
#
loop_
_entity.id
_entity.type
_entity.pdbx_description
1 polymer ?
#
loop_
_entity_poly.entity_id
_entity_poly.type
_entity_poly.pdbx_seq_one_letter_code
_entity_poly.pdbx_strand_id
1 'polypeptide(L)'
;MKTPSQILILALSLSSTVYATNLEPLRQAFEKRLKLRTTSESTNEVILKNNIDSLRDKEELLGEKAVQYKNSAVDAKSPKAFSTPYLLNSKFSNLSFKSGDVIILRGTSALSALVSNITDTPSSYSHAVMVYIDGNNRRWGIEALVGRGVVVQKLDDILSEGVPRVIVYRYHDSKIATQAGRAAFQLAQPDSQGKIIPYDTQLNLTDDSAVYCSEMIRVIFSRATQGNLLLPTFPSTIGGKFPGIRKALALQFQKFSVFSPLDIDLESHFDLVAEWRDFNATVNYRIKDQLIKTVLAWLETQKDNIRNIKQLKDSQQNSEESTTSGDDNTAKILDGINTLLTLETTFFAEANQQFLIKKKRNMTTLEIQDVIDKSQFLDHAKIIFLQNELLKK
;
A
#
# COMPACT_ATOMS: atom_id res chain seq x y z
N MET A 1 -43.92 24.68 14.85
CA MET A 1 -43.75 23.42 15.60
C MET A 1 -43.82 22.28 14.60
N LYS A 2 -42.72 21.55 14.38
CA LYS A 2 -42.68 20.43 13.42
C LYS A 2 -43.19 19.16 14.10
N THR A 3 -44.04 18.40 13.43
CA THR A 3 -44.70 17.20 13.99
C THR A 3 -43.72 16.05 14.18
N PRO A 4 -43.99 15.08 15.09
CA PRO A 4 -43.10 13.94 15.36
C PRO A 4 -42.72 13.13 14.12
N SER A 5 -43.61 13.10 13.12
CA SER A 5 -43.40 12.43 11.83
C SER A 5 -42.33 13.11 10.96
N GLN A 6 -42.10 14.41 11.10
CA GLN A 6 -41.05 15.13 10.38
C GLN A 6 -39.67 14.98 11.04
N ILE A 7 -39.61 14.66 12.33
CA ILE A 7 -38.36 14.32 13.03
C ILE A 7 -37.92 12.90 12.67
N LEU A 8 -38.86 11.98 12.44
CA LEU A 8 -38.56 10.61 12.02
C LEU A 8 -38.03 10.52 10.59
N ILE A 9 -38.49 11.39 9.68
CA ILE A 9 -37.99 11.44 8.30
C ILE A 9 -36.60 12.11 8.22
N LEU A 10 -36.27 13.04 9.14
CA LEU A 10 -34.91 13.58 9.25
C LEU A 10 -33.94 12.59 9.93
N ALA A 11 -34.45 11.69 10.77
CA ALA A 11 -33.67 10.61 11.38
C ALA A 11 -33.44 9.43 10.42
N LEU A 12 -34.33 9.22 9.44
CA LEU A 12 -34.26 8.13 8.46
C LEU A 12 -33.53 8.51 7.16
N SER A 13 -33.07 9.76 7.01
CA SER A 13 -32.12 10.15 5.95
C SER A 13 -30.65 9.95 6.33
N LEU A 14 -30.36 9.30 7.47
CA LEU A 14 -29.04 8.79 7.83
C LEU A 14 -28.84 7.39 7.23
N SER A 15 -28.88 7.27 5.90
CA SER A 15 -28.45 6.04 5.22
C SER A 15 -26.93 6.00 5.10
N SER A 16 -26.25 6.02 6.26
CA SER A 16 -24.88 5.55 6.39
C SER A 16 -24.97 4.36 7.34
N THR A 17 -24.76 3.15 6.80
CA THR A 17 -24.62 1.87 7.52
C THR A 17 -24.54 2.04 9.03
N VAL A 18 -25.57 1.57 9.75
CA VAL A 18 -25.67 1.60 11.22
C VAL A 18 -24.35 1.16 11.83
N TYR A 19 -23.55 2.13 12.25
CA TYR A 19 -22.34 1.89 13.01
C TYR A 19 -22.81 1.44 14.39
N ALA A 20 -22.53 0.18 14.74
CA ALA A 20 -22.79 -0.32 16.08
C ALA A 20 -22.06 0.59 17.11
N THR A 21 -22.65 0.77 18.29
CA THR A 21 -22.16 1.69 19.33
C THR A 21 -20.70 1.47 19.74
N ASN A 22 -20.15 0.28 19.49
CA ASN A 22 -18.74 -0.08 19.70
C ASN A 22 -17.75 0.55 18.70
N LEU A 23 -18.22 1.12 17.58
CA LEU A 23 -17.39 1.74 16.53
C LEU A 23 -17.37 3.27 16.59
N GLU A 24 -18.11 3.89 17.52
CA GLU A 24 -18.13 5.34 17.70
C GLU A 24 -16.73 5.95 18.00
N PRO A 25 -15.87 5.34 18.85
CA PRO A 25 -14.50 5.84 19.04
C PRO A 25 -13.68 5.83 17.75
N LEU A 26 -13.86 4.81 16.90
CA LEU A 26 -13.22 4.71 15.60
C LEU A 26 -13.68 5.84 14.67
N ARG A 27 -15.00 6.13 14.65
CA ARG A 27 -15.58 7.22 13.88
C ARG A 27 -15.00 8.58 14.29
N GLN A 28 -14.86 8.84 15.59
CA GLN A 28 -14.29 10.08 16.11
C GLN A 28 -12.80 10.23 15.74
N ALA A 29 -12.02 9.16 15.82
CA ALA A 29 -10.62 9.16 15.40
C ALA A 29 -10.48 9.46 13.90
N PHE A 30 -11.33 8.85 13.07
CA PHE A 30 -11.39 9.12 11.64
C PHE A 30 -11.73 10.59 11.32
N GLU A 31 -12.74 11.17 11.97
CA GLU A 31 -13.09 12.58 11.80
C GLU A 31 -11.97 13.53 12.26
N LYS A 32 -11.24 13.17 13.32
CA LYS A 32 -10.05 13.92 13.74
C LYS A 32 -8.97 13.91 12.66
N ARG A 33 -8.74 12.76 12.01
CA ARG A 33 -7.78 12.67 10.90
C ARG A 33 -8.23 13.46 9.68
N LEU A 34 -9.53 13.44 9.33
CA LEU A 34 -10.06 14.28 8.24
C LEU A 34 -9.80 15.77 8.49
N LYS A 35 -10.02 16.25 9.72
CA LYS A 35 -9.72 17.65 10.09
C LYS A 35 -8.24 17.99 9.95
N LEU A 36 -7.36 17.08 10.37
CA LEU A 36 -5.92 17.27 10.27
C LEU A 36 -5.44 17.43 8.81
N ARG A 37 -6.06 16.72 7.86
CA ARG A 37 -5.78 16.88 6.42
C ARG A 37 -6.11 18.29 5.92
N THR A 38 -7.11 18.95 6.50
CA THR A 38 -7.59 20.27 6.04
C THR A 38 -6.89 21.46 6.70
N THR A 39 -6.12 21.26 7.76
CA THR A 39 -5.47 22.35 8.53
C THR A 39 -4.05 22.68 8.05
N SER A 40 -3.64 22.22 6.86
CA SER A 40 -2.22 22.05 6.49
C SER A 40 -1.49 23.28 5.93
N GLU A 41 -1.95 24.50 6.15
CA GLU A 41 -1.26 25.69 5.58
C GLU A 41 0.06 26.06 6.30
N SER A 42 0.51 25.34 7.34
CA SER A 42 1.71 25.73 8.11
C SER A 42 2.57 24.62 8.74
N THR A 43 2.36 23.34 8.42
CA THR A 43 3.09 22.23 9.06
C THR A 43 4.06 21.53 8.10
N ASN A 44 5.27 21.20 8.57
CA ASN A 44 6.23 20.34 7.88
C ASN A 44 5.54 19.04 7.43
N GLU A 45 5.57 18.75 6.12
CA GLU A 45 4.88 17.61 5.50
C GLU A 45 5.20 16.26 6.15
N VAL A 46 6.44 16.05 6.59
CA VAL A 46 6.86 14.80 7.26
C VAL A 46 6.15 14.65 8.60
N ILE A 47 6.04 15.74 9.36
CA ILE A 47 5.30 15.75 10.64
C ILE A 47 3.82 15.45 10.38
N LEU A 48 3.25 16.04 9.31
CA LEU A 48 1.86 15.80 8.95
C LEU A 48 1.61 14.33 8.55
N LYS A 49 2.45 13.74 7.69
CA LYS A 49 2.38 12.30 7.33
C LYS A 49 2.44 11.42 8.57
N ASN A 50 3.43 11.66 9.44
CA ASN A 50 3.59 10.89 10.68
C ASN A 50 2.39 11.01 11.62
N ASN A 51 1.80 12.20 11.76
CA ASN A 51 0.62 12.40 12.58
C ASN A 51 -0.63 11.70 12.01
N ILE A 52 -0.81 11.77 10.68
CA ILE A 52 -1.88 11.06 9.97
C ILE A 52 -1.75 9.56 10.17
N ASP A 53 -0.55 9.00 9.99
CA ASP A 53 -0.31 7.57 10.16
C ASP A 53 -0.43 7.11 11.62
N SER A 54 0.05 7.90 12.59
CA SER A 54 -0.17 7.60 14.01
C SER A 54 -1.65 7.57 14.39
N LEU A 55 -2.49 8.44 13.79
CA LEU A 55 -3.94 8.38 13.97
C LEU A 55 -4.54 7.13 13.33
N ARG A 56 -4.01 6.67 12.18
CA ARG A 56 -4.45 5.42 11.56
C ARG A 56 -4.13 4.21 12.43
N ASP A 57 -2.96 4.15 13.04
CA ASP A 57 -2.61 3.06 13.97
C ASP A 57 -3.59 3.00 15.15
N LYS A 58 -3.96 4.17 15.70
CA LYS A 58 -4.98 4.26 16.76
C LYS A 58 -6.35 3.80 16.28
N GLU A 59 -6.75 4.20 15.08
CA GLU A 59 -8.00 3.74 14.45
C GLU A 59 -8.00 2.21 14.29
N GLU A 60 -6.90 1.61 13.85
CA GLU A 60 -6.78 0.15 13.73
C GLU A 60 -6.97 -0.56 15.06
N LEU A 61 -6.31 -0.11 16.13
CA LEU A 61 -6.47 -0.68 17.47
C LEU A 61 -7.92 -0.57 17.98
N LEU A 62 -8.60 0.55 17.69
CA LEU A 62 -10.01 0.74 18.05
C LEU A 62 -10.93 -0.21 17.25
N GLY A 63 -10.67 -0.38 15.95
CA GLY A 63 -11.42 -1.29 15.11
C GLY A 63 -11.21 -2.76 15.49
N GLU A 64 -9.97 -3.16 15.77
CA GLU A 64 -9.62 -4.49 16.30
C GLU A 64 -10.36 -4.79 17.60
N LYS A 65 -10.37 -3.83 18.53
CA LYS A 65 -11.13 -3.94 19.77
C LYS A 65 -12.63 -4.12 19.50
N ALA A 66 -13.18 -3.38 18.54
CA ALA A 66 -14.58 -3.47 18.18
C ALA A 66 -14.97 -4.84 17.59
N VAL A 67 -14.06 -5.51 16.88
CA VAL A 67 -14.22 -6.90 16.42
C VAL A 67 -13.71 -7.94 17.42
N GLN A 68 -13.44 -7.52 18.67
CA GLN A 68 -12.99 -8.37 19.77
C GLN A 68 -11.66 -9.10 19.50
N TYR A 69 -10.77 -8.49 18.71
CA TYR A 69 -9.48 -9.06 18.32
C TYR A 69 -9.61 -10.45 17.69
N LYS A 70 -10.72 -10.71 17.01
CA LYS A 70 -10.84 -11.91 16.17
C LYS A 70 -9.85 -11.75 15.03
N ASN A 71 -8.81 -12.56 15.05
CA ASN A 71 -7.80 -12.55 14.00
C ASN A 71 -8.12 -13.64 12.99
N SER A 72 -8.14 -13.27 11.72
CA SER A 72 -8.16 -14.22 10.62
C SER A 72 -6.79 -14.89 10.49
N ALA A 73 -6.74 -16.09 9.92
CA ALA A 73 -5.48 -16.74 9.58
C ALA A 73 -4.59 -15.80 8.73
N VAL A 74 -3.26 -15.95 8.84
CA VAL A 74 -2.28 -15.05 8.18
C VAL A 74 -2.52 -14.91 6.68
N ASP A 75 -2.97 -15.99 6.02
CA ASP A 75 -3.24 -16.05 4.58
C ASP A 75 -4.73 -15.96 4.22
N ALA A 76 -5.59 -15.66 5.20
CA ALA A 76 -7.01 -15.48 4.94
C ALA A 76 -7.24 -14.23 4.07
N LYS A 77 -7.99 -14.41 2.99
CA LYS A 77 -8.44 -13.29 2.16
C LYS A 77 -9.45 -12.46 2.93
N SER A 78 -9.29 -11.13 2.88
CA SER A 78 -10.30 -10.22 3.40
C SER A 78 -11.58 -10.34 2.56
N PRO A 79 -12.76 -10.01 3.11
CA PRO A 79 -13.97 -9.95 2.30
C PRO A 79 -13.86 -8.82 1.26
N LYS A 80 -14.79 -8.80 0.30
CA LYS A 80 -14.87 -7.74 -0.70
C LYS A 80 -14.86 -6.36 -0.02
N ALA A 81 -13.99 -5.46 -0.44
CA ALA A 81 -13.91 -4.12 0.10
C ALA A 81 -15.26 -3.39 -0.03
N PHE A 82 -15.64 -2.65 1.02
CA PHE A 82 -16.94 -1.97 1.15
C PHE A 82 -18.18 -2.89 1.19
N SER A 83 -18.01 -4.22 1.33
CA SER A 83 -19.12 -5.15 1.59
C SER A 83 -19.52 -5.23 3.07
N THR A 84 -18.63 -4.78 3.96
CA THR A 84 -18.88 -4.59 5.40
C THR A 84 -18.84 -3.09 5.73
N PRO A 85 -19.28 -2.67 6.93
CA PRO A 85 -19.28 -1.26 7.30
C PRO A 85 -17.94 -0.56 7.04
N TYR A 86 -18.01 0.65 6.49
CA TYR A 86 -16.86 1.45 6.07
C TYR A 86 -17.05 2.91 6.52
N LEU A 87 -15.93 3.59 6.75
CA LEU A 87 -15.92 4.96 7.26
C LEU A 87 -16.18 5.91 6.11
N LEU A 88 -17.37 6.51 6.08
CA LEU A 88 -17.73 7.53 5.10
C LEU A 88 -17.38 8.91 5.65
N ASN A 89 -16.74 9.74 4.83
CA ASN A 89 -16.56 11.15 5.15
C ASN A 89 -17.93 11.84 5.17
N SER A 90 -18.19 12.62 6.22
CA SER A 90 -19.46 13.32 6.46
C SER A 90 -19.85 14.31 5.34
N LYS A 91 -18.90 14.72 4.48
CA LYS A 91 -19.19 15.49 3.25
C LYS A 91 -20.02 14.72 2.22
N PHE A 92 -20.08 13.39 2.31
CA PHE A 92 -20.77 12.51 1.37
C PHE A 92 -21.92 11.78 2.06
N SER A 93 -23.07 11.68 1.38
CA SER A 93 -24.25 10.97 1.89
C SER A 93 -24.15 9.45 1.73
N ASN A 94 -23.45 8.98 0.70
CA ASN A 94 -23.21 7.57 0.43
C ASN A 94 -21.91 7.37 -0.36
N LEU A 95 -21.42 6.12 -0.40
CA LEU A 95 -20.35 5.74 -1.31
C LEU A 95 -20.95 5.42 -2.68
N SER A 96 -20.63 6.24 -3.66
CA SER A 96 -20.80 5.94 -5.08
C SER A 96 -19.50 6.27 -5.78
N PHE A 97 -18.92 5.28 -6.48
CA PHE A 97 -17.75 5.48 -7.31
C PHE A 97 -18.05 6.45 -8.46
N LYS A 98 -17.06 7.21 -8.88
CA LYS A 98 -17.11 8.15 -10.01
C LYS A 98 -15.84 8.04 -10.85
N SER A 99 -15.94 8.37 -12.13
CA SER A 99 -14.75 8.50 -12.99
C SER A 99 -13.79 9.54 -12.40
N GLY A 100 -12.52 9.18 -12.27
CA GLY A 100 -11.52 10.03 -11.65
C GLY A 100 -11.33 9.82 -10.15
N ASP A 101 -12.13 8.97 -9.51
CA ASP A 101 -11.80 8.53 -8.15
C ASP A 101 -10.47 7.77 -8.18
N VAL A 102 -9.60 8.07 -7.22
CA VAL A 102 -8.35 7.35 -7.01
C VAL A 102 -8.50 6.45 -5.80
N ILE A 103 -8.28 5.16 -6.00
CA ILE A 103 -8.27 4.18 -4.93
C ILE A 103 -6.82 3.94 -4.54
N ILE A 104 -6.53 3.95 -3.25
CA ILE A 104 -5.27 3.39 -2.72
C ILE A 104 -5.58 2.23 -1.82
N LEU A 105 -4.71 1.23 -1.82
CA LEU A 105 -4.91 0.00 -1.08
C LEU A 105 -3.63 -0.53 -0.45
N ARG A 106 -3.81 -1.33 0.60
CA ARG A 106 -2.76 -2.16 1.20
C ARG A 106 -2.94 -3.58 0.67
N GLY A 107 -1.99 -4.06 -0.15
CA GLY A 107 -1.96 -5.47 -0.55
C GLY A 107 -1.44 -6.37 0.57
N THR A 108 -1.59 -7.69 0.43
CA THR A 108 -1.18 -8.69 1.44
C THR A 108 0.18 -9.34 1.16
N SER A 109 0.81 -9.04 0.01
CA SER A 109 2.08 -9.65 -0.40
C SER A 109 3.30 -9.02 0.29
N ALA A 110 4.44 -9.72 0.31
CA ALA A 110 5.71 -9.11 0.76
C ALA A 110 6.11 -7.92 -0.10
N LEU A 111 5.86 -7.96 -1.41
CA LEU A 111 6.12 -6.82 -2.29
C LEU A 111 5.30 -5.60 -1.84
N SER A 112 4.04 -5.82 -1.47
CA SER A 112 3.21 -4.76 -0.90
C SER A 112 3.81 -4.23 0.40
N ALA A 113 4.29 -5.11 1.30
CA ALA A 113 4.96 -4.71 2.53
C ALA A 113 6.28 -3.96 2.27
N LEU A 114 7.06 -4.34 1.25
CA LEU A 114 8.27 -3.64 0.83
C LEU A 114 7.95 -2.24 0.33
N VAL A 115 7.02 -2.09 -0.61
CA VAL A 115 6.60 -0.79 -1.16
C VAL A 115 6.11 0.14 -0.05
N SER A 116 5.33 -0.40 0.89
CA SER A 116 4.85 0.35 2.05
C SER A 116 5.97 0.82 2.99
N ASN A 117 7.15 0.19 3.00
CA ASN A 117 8.19 0.47 4.00
C ASN A 117 9.52 1.00 3.45
N ILE A 118 9.70 1.01 2.12
CA ILE A 118 10.97 1.41 1.48
C ILE A 118 11.21 2.93 1.48
N THR A 119 10.13 3.72 1.56
CA THR A 119 10.21 5.18 1.63
C THR A 119 10.74 5.65 2.98
N ASP A 120 11.39 6.81 2.99
CA ASP A 120 11.97 7.42 4.19
C ASP A 120 10.89 7.74 5.24
N THR A 121 9.67 8.05 4.78
CA THR A 121 8.45 8.06 5.59
C THR A 121 7.63 6.82 5.21
N PRO A 122 7.50 5.80 6.08
CA PRO A 122 6.70 4.61 5.80
C PRO A 122 5.25 4.95 5.48
N SER A 123 4.61 4.10 4.69
CA SER A 123 3.24 4.20 4.23
C SER A 123 2.46 2.97 4.65
N SER A 124 1.16 3.11 4.92
CA SER A 124 0.24 1.97 5.09
C SER A 124 -0.39 1.48 3.78
N TYR A 125 0.11 1.94 2.64
CA TYR A 125 -0.42 1.63 1.30
C TYR A 125 0.69 1.25 0.35
N SER A 126 0.35 0.40 -0.60
CA SER A 126 1.31 -0.21 -1.51
C SER A 126 0.93 -0.08 -2.98
N HIS A 127 -0.31 0.32 -3.26
CA HIS A 127 -0.83 0.33 -4.62
C HIS A 127 -1.89 1.41 -4.82
N ALA A 128 -2.03 1.86 -6.06
CA ALA A 128 -3.00 2.86 -6.47
C ALA A 128 -3.72 2.44 -7.76
N VAL A 129 -5.00 2.77 -7.85
CA VAL A 129 -5.91 2.40 -8.95
C VAL A 129 -6.72 3.63 -9.32
N MET A 130 -6.83 3.93 -10.62
CA MET A 130 -7.73 4.95 -11.14
C MET A 130 -9.08 4.34 -11.51
N VAL A 131 -10.18 4.97 -11.11
CA VAL A 131 -11.54 4.53 -11.47
C VAL A 131 -12.01 5.22 -12.75
N TYR A 132 -12.60 4.44 -13.64
CA TYR A 132 -13.35 4.95 -14.79
C TYR A 132 -14.71 4.27 -14.92
N ILE A 133 -15.75 5.07 -15.11
CA ILE A 133 -17.10 4.61 -15.44
C ILE A 133 -17.36 4.96 -16.90
N ASP A 134 -17.63 3.95 -17.71
CA ASP A 134 -17.86 4.14 -19.15
C ASP A 134 -19.32 4.52 -19.48
N GLY A 135 -19.60 4.75 -20.77
CA GLY A 135 -20.92 5.15 -21.25
C GLY A 135 -22.03 4.10 -21.03
N ASN A 136 -21.66 2.84 -20.75
CA ASN A 136 -22.59 1.76 -20.42
C ASN A 136 -22.70 1.56 -18.89
N ASN A 137 -22.21 2.51 -18.10
CA ASN A 137 -22.16 2.47 -16.65
C ASN A 137 -21.34 1.28 -16.10
N ARG A 138 -20.41 0.73 -16.89
CA ARG A 138 -19.48 -0.31 -16.41
C ARG A 138 -18.34 0.37 -15.66
N ARG A 139 -17.95 -0.23 -14.54
CA ARG A 139 -16.92 0.30 -13.64
C ARG A 139 -15.60 -0.44 -13.86
N TRP A 140 -14.59 0.32 -14.22
CA TRP A 140 -13.25 -0.15 -14.51
C TRP A 140 -12.27 0.42 -13.48
N GLY A 141 -11.33 -0.41 -13.06
CA GLY A 141 -10.11 0.03 -12.40
C GLY A 141 -8.95 -0.08 -13.39
N ILE A 142 -8.15 0.98 -13.43
CA ILE A 142 -6.94 1.05 -14.23
C ILE A 142 -5.77 1.10 -13.25
N GLU A 143 -4.77 0.26 -13.47
CA GLU A 143 -3.64 0.12 -12.56
C GLU A 143 -2.38 -0.36 -13.31
N ALA A 144 -1.21 -0.03 -12.78
CA ALA A 144 0.07 -0.54 -13.29
C ALA A 144 0.58 -1.65 -12.36
N LEU A 145 0.74 -2.86 -12.91
CA LEU A 145 1.16 -4.05 -12.16
C LEU A 145 2.55 -4.51 -12.59
N VAL A 146 3.37 -4.91 -11.62
CA VAL A 146 4.70 -5.49 -11.88
C VAL A 146 4.55 -6.71 -12.81
N GLY A 147 5.37 -6.75 -13.87
CA GLY A 147 5.36 -7.83 -14.87
C GLY A 147 4.20 -7.78 -15.87
N ARG A 148 3.20 -6.91 -15.69
CA ARG A 148 2.07 -6.76 -16.63
C ARG A 148 1.93 -5.35 -17.21
N GLY A 149 2.53 -4.32 -16.61
CA GLY A 149 2.34 -2.94 -17.06
C GLY A 149 0.95 -2.39 -16.72
N VAL A 150 0.51 -1.39 -17.47
CA VAL A 150 -0.80 -0.74 -17.29
C VAL A 150 -1.92 -1.62 -17.83
N VAL A 151 -2.88 -1.97 -16.98
CA VAL A 151 -3.99 -2.87 -17.31
C VAL A 151 -5.33 -2.28 -16.90
N VAL A 152 -6.40 -2.80 -17.52
CA VAL A 152 -7.79 -2.52 -17.16
C VAL A 152 -8.41 -3.77 -16.56
N GLN A 153 -9.01 -3.65 -15.38
CA GLN A 153 -9.79 -4.72 -14.75
C GLN A 153 -11.18 -4.20 -14.35
N LYS A 154 -12.15 -5.09 -14.13
CA LYS A 154 -13.41 -4.65 -13.54
C LYS A 154 -13.15 -4.17 -12.12
N LEU A 155 -13.72 -3.03 -11.77
CA LEU A 155 -13.52 -2.48 -10.43
C LEU A 155 -13.98 -3.45 -9.33
N ASP A 156 -15.08 -4.18 -9.57
CA ASP A 156 -15.58 -5.16 -8.61
C ASP A 156 -14.63 -6.34 -8.38
N ASP A 157 -13.84 -6.72 -9.38
CA ASP A 157 -12.86 -7.80 -9.27
C ASP A 157 -11.70 -7.34 -8.37
N ILE A 158 -11.17 -6.14 -8.60
CA ILE A 158 -10.12 -5.51 -7.76
C ILE A 158 -10.57 -5.41 -6.30
N LEU A 159 -11.79 -4.92 -6.06
CA LEU A 159 -12.34 -4.80 -4.71
C LEU A 159 -12.56 -6.18 -4.04
N SER A 160 -12.57 -7.27 -4.82
CA SER A 160 -12.77 -8.64 -4.33
C SER A 160 -11.46 -9.44 -4.23
N GLU A 161 -10.29 -8.84 -4.47
CA GLU A 161 -8.99 -9.53 -4.41
C GLU A 161 -8.57 -9.95 -2.99
N GLY A 162 -9.32 -9.51 -1.98
CA GLY A 162 -9.07 -9.84 -0.58
C GLY A 162 -8.02 -8.95 0.09
N VAL A 163 -7.90 -7.71 -0.40
CA VAL A 163 -7.07 -6.66 0.22
C VAL A 163 -7.66 -6.23 1.56
N PRO A 164 -6.86 -6.01 2.61
CA PRO A 164 -7.35 -5.67 3.96
C PRO A 164 -7.70 -4.20 4.17
N ARG A 165 -7.31 -3.30 3.26
CA ARG A 165 -7.52 -1.87 3.42
C ARG A 165 -7.62 -1.15 2.09
N VAL A 166 -8.63 -0.30 1.97
CA VAL A 166 -8.94 0.47 0.76
C VAL A 166 -9.43 1.86 1.12
N ILE A 167 -8.91 2.90 0.48
CA ILE A 167 -9.42 4.27 0.55
C ILE A 167 -9.82 4.74 -0.85
N VAL A 168 -10.92 5.48 -0.93
CA VAL A 168 -11.34 6.21 -2.12
C VAL A 168 -11.08 7.70 -1.93
N TYR A 169 -10.29 8.30 -2.81
CA TYR A 169 -10.08 9.74 -2.93
C TYR A 169 -10.79 10.28 -4.15
N ARG A 170 -11.30 11.51 -4.06
CA ARG A 170 -12.00 12.19 -5.14
C ARG A 170 -11.44 13.58 -5.35
N TYR A 171 -11.02 13.85 -6.57
CA TYR A 171 -10.60 15.18 -6.99
C TYR A 171 -11.78 16.16 -7.00
N HIS A 172 -11.56 17.39 -6.55
CA HIS A 172 -12.62 18.39 -6.37
C HIS A 172 -13.31 18.78 -7.68
N ASP A 173 -12.55 18.97 -8.77
CA ASP A 173 -13.13 19.26 -10.07
C ASP A 173 -13.55 17.97 -10.79
N SER A 174 -14.86 17.70 -10.77
CA SER A 174 -15.45 16.52 -11.41
C SER A 174 -15.19 16.40 -12.92
N LYS A 175 -14.98 17.51 -13.64
CA LYS A 175 -14.70 17.49 -15.08
C LYS A 175 -13.28 16.99 -15.32
N ILE A 176 -12.31 17.56 -14.61
CA ILE A 176 -10.90 17.11 -14.65
C ILE A 176 -10.81 15.65 -14.20
N ALA A 177 -11.49 15.28 -13.12
CA ALA A 177 -11.52 13.90 -12.63
C ALA A 177 -12.05 12.93 -13.71
N THR A 178 -13.17 13.26 -14.35
CA THR A 178 -13.75 12.44 -15.40
C THR A 178 -12.82 12.31 -16.61
N GLN A 179 -12.15 13.41 -17.00
CA GLN A 179 -11.17 13.40 -18.07
C GLN A 179 -9.95 12.54 -17.71
N ALA A 180 -9.44 12.63 -16.49
CA ALA A 180 -8.33 11.81 -16.00
C ALA A 180 -8.69 10.32 -16.00
N GLY A 181 -9.88 9.96 -15.52
CA GLY A 181 -10.36 8.57 -15.56
C GLY A 181 -10.47 8.02 -16.99
N ARG A 182 -11.02 8.82 -17.92
CA ARG A 182 -11.09 8.46 -19.34
C ARG A 182 -9.69 8.30 -19.95
N ALA A 183 -8.79 9.25 -19.67
CA ALA A 183 -7.43 9.22 -20.16
C ALA A 183 -6.67 7.98 -19.66
N ALA A 184 -6.84 7.60 -18.39
CA ALA A 184 -6.28 6.36 -17.84
C ALA A 184 -6.79 5.12 -18.59
N PHE A 185 -8.10 5.05 -18.84
CA PHE A 185 -8.68 3.92 -19.58
C PHE A 185 -8.16 3.82 -21.01
N GLN A 186 -7.94 4.96 -21.68
CA GLN A 186 -7.34 5.02 -23.01
C GLN A 186 -5.86 4.65 -23.00
N LEU A 187 -5.11 5.13 -22.00
CA LEU A 187 -3.69 4.85 -21.80
C LEU A 187 -3.40 3.35 -21.61
N ALA A 188 -4.34 2.64 -20.99
CA ALA A 188 -4.25 1.21 -20.76
C ALA A 188 -4.61 0.36 -21.98
N GLN A 189 -5.10 0.97 -23.07
CA GLN A 189 -5.35 0.22 -24.30
C GLN A 189 -4.03 -0.09 -25.01
N PRO A 190 -3.87 -1.29 -25.60
CA PRO A 190 -2.75 -1.57 -26.47
C PRO A 190 -2.70 -0.58 -27.63
N ASP A 191 -1.49 -0.19 -28.04
CA ASP A 191 -1.28 0.62 -29.24
C ASP A 191 -1.55 -0.19 -30.52
N SER A 192 -1.32 0.42 -31.69
CA SER A 192 -1.51 -0.24 -33.00
C SER A 192 -0.67 -1.51 -33.21
N GLN A 193 0.37 -1.72 -32.41
CA GLN A 193 1.25 -2.90 -32.45
C GLN A 193 0.91 -3.89 -31.32
N GLY A 194 -0.14 -3.64 -30.54
CA GLY A 194 -0.54 -4.46 -29.41
C GLY A 194 0.33 -4.23 -28.16
N LYS A 195 1.16 -3.19 -28.13
CA LYS A 195 2.01 -2.88 -26.99
C LYS A 195 1.25 -2.05 -25.95
N ILE A 196 1.36 -2.46 -24.70
CA ILE A 196 0.86 -1.69 -23.54
C ILE A 196 2.02 -0.96 -22.85
N ILE A 197 1.71 0.06 -22.06
CA ILE A 197 2.72 0.78 -21.29
C ILE A 197 3.31 -0.16 -20.22
N PRO A 198 4.63 -0.37 -20.20
CA PRO A 198 5.28 -1.25 -19.24
C PRO A 198 5.28 -0.65 -17.83
N TYR A 199 5.54 -1.52 -16.84
CA TYR A 199 5.71 -1.10 -15.45
C TYR A 199 7.07 -0.45 -15.26
N ASP A 200 7.12 0.71 -14.61
CA ASP A 200 8.37 1.37 -14.30
C ASP A 200 9.03 0.78 -13.04
N THR A 201 10.09 0.00 -13.25
CA THR A 201 10.92 -0.58 -12.18
C THR A 201 12.01 0.37 -11.68
N GLN A 202 12.27 1.47 -12.40
CA GLN A 202 13.29 2.47 -12.04
C GLN A 202 12.73 3.60 -11.16
N LEU A 203 11.39 3.69 -11.07
CA LEU A 203 10.67 4.68 -10.26
C LEU A 203 11.01 6.13 -10.67
N ASN A 204 11.08 6.37 -11.97
CA ASN A 204 11.52 7.60 -12.60
C ASN A 204 10.35 8.52 -13.00
N LEU A 205 10.01 9.46 -12.10
CA LEU A 205 8.94 10.45 -12.28
C LEU A 205 9.09 11.45 -13.44
N THR A 206 10.15 11.36 -14.24
CA THR A 206 10.40 12.24 -15.39
C THR A 206 10.24 11.56 -16.74
N ASP A 207 9.96 10.26 -16.79
CA ASP A 207 9.79 9.50 -18.03
C ASP A 207 8.49 8.68 -18.01
N ASP A 208 7.53 9.11 -18.82
CA ASP A 208 6.22 8.45 -18.94
C ASP A 208 6.24 7.21 -19.88
N SER A 209 7.40 6.78 -20.38
CA SER A 209 7.52 5.62 -21.28
C SER A 209 7.21 4.29 -20.58
N ALA A 210 7.35 4.26 -19.26
CA ALA A 210 6.91 3.24 -18.34
C ALA A 210 6.27 3.95 -17.14
N VAL A 211 5.31 3.32 -16.45
CA VAL A 211 4.75 3.92 -15.23
C VAL A 211 4.51 2.89 -14.14
N TYR A 212 4.69 3.27 -12.88
CA TYR A 212 4.18 2.51 -11.73
C TYR A 212 2.83 3.04 -11.24
N CYS A 213 2.22 2.34 -10.28
CA CYS A 213 0.80 2.50 -9.95
C CYS A 213 0.37 3.95 -9.61
N SER A 214 1.09 4.62 -8.71
CA SER A 214 0.82 6.00 -8.29
C SER A 214 1.37 7.03 -9.28
N GLU A 215 2.49 6.75 -9.95
CA GLU A 215 2.99 7.60 -11.04
C GLU A 215 1.98 7.72 -12.18
N MET A 216 1.29 6.63 -12.54
CA MET A 216 0.21 6.69 -13.52
C MET A 216 -0.84 7.75 -13.12
N ILE A 217 -1.16 7.89 -11.83
CA ILE A 217 -2.08 8.94 -11.33
C ILE A 217 -1.51 10.34 -11.59
N ARG A 218 -0.21 10.55 -11.35
CA ARG A 218 0.48 11.81 -11.69
C ARG A 218 0.36 12.12 -13.19
N VAL A 219 0.68 11.15 -14.04
CA VAL A 219 0.68 11.31 -15.50
C VAL A 219 -0.70 11.71 -16.02
N ILE A 220 -1.75 11.00 -15.61
CA ILE A 220 -3.11 11.26 -16.12
C ILE A 220 -3.69 12.59 -15.63
N PHE A 221 -3.41 13.00 -14.39
CA PHE A 221 -3.85 14.30 -13.89
C PHE A 221 -3.05 15.44 -14.51
N SER A 222 -1.74 15.28 -14.71
CA SER A 222 -0.94 16.23 -15.46
C SER A 222 -1.49 16.41 -16.89
N ARG A 223 -1.77 15.31 -17.60
CA ARG A 223 -2.39 15.38 -18.94
C ARG A 223 -3.78 16.00 -18.94
N ALA A 224 -4.64 15.61 -18.00
CA ALA A 224 -6.00 16.15 -17.88
C ALA A 224 -6.01 17.66 -17.59
N THR A 225 -4.98 18.16 -16.91
CA THR A 225 -4.83 19.58 -16.56
C THR A 225 -3.87 20.33 -17.47
N GLN A 226 -3.36 19.71 -18.54
CA GLN A 226 -2.36 20.29 -19.46
C GLN A 226 -1.09 20.77 -18.73
N GLY A 227 -0.66 20.03 -17.71
CA GLY A 227 0.54 20.30 -16.92
C GLY A 227 0.31 21.23 -15.73
N ASN A 228 -0.89 21.80 -15.55
CA ASN A 228 -1.17 22.73 -14.45
C ASN A 228 -1.20 22.08 -13.07
N LEU A 229 -1.44 20.76 -13.00
CA LEU A 229 -1.34 19.98 -11.78
C LEU A 229 -0.24 18.93 -11.91
N LEU A 230 0.71 18.96 -10.98
CA LEU A 230 1.78 17.98 -10.89
C LEU A 230 1.73 17.28 -9.53
N LEU A 231 1.29 16.02 -9.53
CA LEU A 231 1.20 15.20 -8.33
C LEU A 231 2.47 14.38 -8.12
N PRO A 232 2.83 14.02 -6.89
CA PRO A 232 2.31 14.60 -5.67
C PRO A 232 2.93 15.98 -5.42
N THR A 233 2.21 16.85 -4.73
CA THR A 233 2.71 18.13 -4.22
C THR A 233 3.85 17.91 -3.22
N PHE A 234 3.77 16.84 -2.41
CA PHE A 234 4.75 16.50 -1.38
C PHE A 234 5.29 15.07 -1.57
N PRO A 235 6.23 14.85 -2.51
CA PRO A 235 6.72 13.52 -2.83
C PRO A 235 7.45 12.87 -1.65
N SER A 236 7.25 11.57 -1.50
CA SER A 236 8.10 10.73 -0.65
C SER A 236 9.50 10.58 -1.26
N THR A 237 10.47 10.21 -0.42
CA THR A 237 11.86 9.97 -0.87
C THR A 237 12.31 8.56 -0.49
N ILE A 238 13.21 8.00 -1.30
CA ILE A 238 13.89 6.73 -1.01
C ILE A 238 15.40 6.99 -0.85
N GLY A 239 16.01 6.32 0.12
CA GLY A 239 17.47 6.22 0.26
C GLY A 239 18.07 6.94 1.46
N GLY A 240 17.28 7.72 2.21
CA GLY A 240 17.69 8.30 3.49
C GLY A 240 17.69 7.27 4.62
N LYS A 241 16.63 6.46 4.72
CA LYS A 241 16.41 5.48 5.78
C LYS A 241 17.18 4.17 5.56
N PHE A 242 17.24 3.70 4.31
CA PHE A 242 17.90 2.45 3.93
C PHE A 242 18.92 2.70 2.80
N PRO A 243 20.09 3.27 3.08
CA PRO A 243 21.07 3.61 2.04
C PRO A 243 21.70 2.41 1.31
N GLY A 244 21.74 1.22 1.90
CA GLY A 244 22.21 -0.04 1.32
C GLY A 244 21.23 -0.67 0.33
N ILE A 245 19.92 -0.47 0.51
CA ILE A 245 18.92 -1.06 -0.41
C ILE A 245 19.05 -0.56 -1.84
N ARG A 246 19.55 0.67 -2.03
CA ARG A 246 19.85 1.24 -3.35
C ARG A 246 20.72 0.30 -4.19
N LYS A 247 21.75 -0.27 -3.56
CA LYS A 247 22.66 -1.21 -4.21
C LYS A 247 21.99 -2.56 -4.47
N ALA A 248 21.18 -3.04 -3.54
CA ALA A 248 20.48 -4.31 -3.66
C ALA A 248 19.39 -4.28 -4.77
N LEU A 249 18.74 -3.14 -4.96
CA LEU A 249 17.70 -2.92 -5.97
C LEU A 249 18.22 -2.29 -7.27
N ALA A 250 19.54 -2.15 -7.42
CA ALA A 250 20.17 -1.52 -8.58
C ALA A 250 19.59 -0.13 -8.94
N LEU A 251 19.13 0.63 -7.94
CA LEU A 251 18.57 1.96 -8.12
C LEU A 251 19.72 2.95 -8.39
N GLN A 252 19.62 3.71 -9.47
CA GLN A 252 20.73 4.52 -10.00
C GLN A 252 21.03 5.78 -9.17
N PHE A 253 20.08 6.27 -8.36
CA PHE A 253 20.17 7.56 -7.68
C PHE A 253 20.41 7.45 -6.17
N GLN A 254 21.18 8.40 -5.60
CA GLN A 254 21.52 8.44 -4.18
C GLN A 254 20.31 8.75 -3.29
N LYS A 255 19.46 9.68 -3.70
CA LYS A 255 18.17 9.97 -3.10
C LYS A 255 17.28 10.41 -4.24
N PHE A 256 16.12 9.82 -4.38
CA PHE A 256 15.20 10.23 -5.44
C PHE A 256 13.78 10.29 -4.91
N SER A 257 13.04 11.23 -5.49
CA SER A 257 11.64 11.48 -5.17
C SER A 257 10.78 10.45 -5.88
N VAL A 258 9.80 9.93 -5.15
CA VAL A 258 8.81 8.99 -5.66
C VAL A 258 7.42 9.48 -5.30
N PHE A 259 6.43 9.05 -6.06
CA PHE A 259 5.04 9.19 -5.68
C PHE A 259 4.63 7.95 -4.89
N SER A 260 4.70 7.99 -3.56
CA SER A 260 4.10 6.91 -2.75
C SER A 260 2.57 7.00 -2.84
N PRO A 261 1.83 5.88 -2.88
CA PRO A 261 0.36 5.91 -2.84
C PRO A 261 -0.18 6.75 -1.67
N LEU A 262 0.49 6.76 -0.52
CA LEU A 262 0.12 7.60 0.62
C LEU A 262 0.20 9.10 0.34
N ASP A 263 1.07 9.56 -0.57
CA ASP A 263 1.27 11.00 -0.80
C ASP A 263 -0.03 11.69 -1.28
N ILE A 264 -0.95 10.94 -1.92
CA ILE A 264 -2.26 11.47 -2.32
C ILE A 264 -3.09 11.95 -1.11
N ASP A 265 -2.82 11.41 0.07
CA ASP A 265 -3.54 11.77 1.28
C ASP A 265 -3.27 13.21 1.70
N LEU A 266 -2.14 13.79 1.28
CA LEU A 266 -1.81 15.20 1.52
C LEU A 266 -2.28 16.16 0.43
N GLU A 267 -2.84 15.65 -0.67
CA GLU A 267 -3.26 16.50 -1.77
C GLU A 267 -4.52 17.27 -1.38
N SER A 268 -4.39 18.59 -1.28
CA SER A 268 -5.48 19.50 -0.92
C SER A 268 -6.64 19.43 -1.90
N HIS A 269 -6.37 19.12 -3.17
CA HIS A 269 -7.35 18.99 -4.25
C HIS A 269 -8.18 17.69 -4.19
N PHE A 270 -7.90 16.80 -3.24
CA PHE A 270 -8.59 15.52 -3.08
C PHE A 270 -9.28 15.38 -1.73
N ASP A 271 -10.58 15.09 -1.78
CA ASP A 271 -11.34 14.64 -0.61
C ASP A 271 -11.21 13.13 -0.43
N LEU A 272 -10.93 12.68 0.79
CA LEU A 272 -11.14 11.28 1.18
C LEU A 272 -12.65 11.04 1.23
N VAL A 273 -13.17 10.17 0.35
CA VAL A 273 -14.61 9.85 0.26
C VAL A 273 -15.00 8.81 1.29
N ALA A 274 -14.32 7.66 1.24
CA ALA A 274 -14.57 6.54 2.14
C ALA A 274 -13.30 5.74 2.40
N GLU A 275 -13.24 5.10 3.56
CA GLU A 275 -12.19 4.16 3.93
C GLU A 275 -12.79 2.87 4.48
N TRP A 276 -12.34 1.75 3.95
CA TRP A 276 -12.72 0.43 4.41
C TRP A 276 -11.49 -0.34 4.89
N ARG A 277 -11.68 -1.10 5.97
CA ARG A 277 -10.67 -1.92 6.63
C ARG A 277 -11.28 -3.22 7.10
N ASP A 278 -10.58 -4.33 6.88
CA ASP A 278 -10.86 -5.59 7.56
C ASP A 278 -10.04 -5.67 8.85
N PHE A 279 -10.66 -5.28 9.97
CA PHE A 279 -10.01 -5.30 11.29
C PHE A 279 -9.66 -6.71 11.80
N ASN A 280 -10.11 -7.79 11.14
CA ASN A 280 -9.66 -9.14 11.46
C ASN A 280 -8.33 -9.48 10.78
N ALA A 281 -7.92 -8.70 9.78
CA ALA A 281 -6.70 -8.91 8.98
C ALA A 281 -5.62 -7.84 9.23
N THR A 282 -5.92 -6.79 10.01
CA THR A 282 -5.00 -5.67 10.25
C THR A 282 -3.70 -6.09 10.93
N VAL A 283 -3.79 -7.01 11.90
CA VAL A 283 -2.61 -7.58 12.56
C VAL A 283 -1.67 -8.26 11.56
N ASN A 284 -2.22 -8.99 10.58
CA ASN A 284 -1.44 -9.81 9.66
C ASN A 284 -0.50 -8.96 8.80
N TYR A 285 -1.01 -7.88 8.19
CA TYR A 285 -0.13 -7.01 7.39
C TYR A 285 0.84 -6.21 8.25
N ARG A 286 0.48 -5.83 9.49
CA ARG A 286 1.42 -5.14 10.40
C ARG A 286 2.61 -6.01 10.79
N ILE A 287 2.40 -7.31 11.01
CA ILE A 287 3.52 -8.24 11.26
C ILE A 287 4.41 -8.34 10.02
N LYS A 288 3.83 -8.41 8.81
CA LYS A 288 4.61 -8.38 7.55
C LYS A 288 5.41 -7.09 7.40
N ASP A 289 4.81 -5.94 7.73
CA ASP A 289 5.49 -4.65 7.73
C ASP A 289 6.68 -4.66 8.68
N GLN A 290 6.50 -5.19 9.89
CA GLN A 290 7.58 -5.29 10.86
C GLN A 290 8.69 -6.23 10.40
N LEU A 291 8.35 -7.39 9.85
CA LEU A 291 9.32 -8.33 9.29
C LEU A 291 10.17 -7.66 8.20
N ILE A 292 9.51 -7.00 7.24
CA ILE A 292 10.21 -6.29 6.18
C ILE A 292 11.09 -5.18 6.76
N LYS A 293 10.61 -4.37 7.71
CA LYS A 293 11.44 -3.35 8.38
C LYS A 293 12.67 -3.98 9.04
N THR A 294 12.53 -5.13 9.69
CA THR A 294 13.66 -5.85 10.30
C THR A 294 14.66 -6.31 9.25
N VAL A 295 14.19 -6.87 8.13
CA VAL A 295 15.08 -7.29 7.04
C VAL A 295 15.79 -6.10 6.40
N LEU A 296 15.06 -5.00 6.14
CA LEU A 296 15.62 -3.76 5.62
C LEU A 296 16.71 -3.20 6.56
N ALA A 297 16.43 -3.17 7.87
CA ALA A 297 17.42 -2.75 8.86
C ALA A 297 18.63 -3.68 8.92
N TRP A 298 18.41 -5.00 8.83
CA TRP A 298 19.48 -5.99 8.77
C TRP A 298 20.38 -5.77 7.55
N LEU A 299 19.82 -5.57 6.35
CA LEU A 299 20.59 -5.27 5.14
C LEU A 299 21.52 -4.05 5.32
N GLU A 300 21.08 -3.03 6.06
CA GLU A 300 21.92 -1.86 6.38
C GLU A 300 23.08 -2.17 7.32
N THR A 301 22.93 -3.13 8.22
CA THR A 301 24.01 -3.57 9.13
C THR A 301 25.03 -4.48 8.43
N GLN A 302 24.65 -5.08 7.30
CA GLN A 302 25.48 -6.02 6.54
C GLN A 302 26.25 -5.35 5.39
N LYS A 303 26.54 -4.05 5.47
CA LYS A 303 27.20 -3.25 4.41
C LYS A 303 28.49 -3.89 3.86
N ASP A 304 29.22 -4.63 4.68
CA ASP A 304 30.43 -5.36 4.27
C ASP A 304 30.13 -6.73 3.63
N ASN A 305 29.04 -7.39 4.00
CA ASN A 305 28.63 -8.69 3.43
C ASN A 305 27.89 -8.58 2.09
N ILE A 306 27.22 -7.46 1.79
CA ILE A 306 26.69 -7.20 0.44
C ILE A 306 27.84 -7.07 -0.59
N ARG A 307 29.01 -6.61 -0.14
CA ARG A 307 30.24 -6.59 -0.96
C ARG A 307 30.73 -8.02 -1.26
N ASN A 308 30.59 -8.93 -0.30
CA ASN A 308 30.92 -10.35 -0.44
C ASN A 308 29.92 -11.10 -1.33
N ILE A 309 28.63 -10.74 -1.34
CA ILE A 309 27.64 -11.31 -2.27
C ILE A 309 28.00 -10.96 -3.73
N LYS A 310 28.53 -9.76 -3.98
CA LYS A 310 29.05 -9.39 -5.30
C LYS A 310 30.30 -10.20 -5.67
N GLN A 311 31.24 -10.39 -4.74
CA GLN A 311 32.42 -11.26 -4.96
C GLN A 311 32.06 -12.75 -5.13
N LEU A 312 31.01 -13.23 -4.47
CA LEU A 312 30.47 -14.59 -4.64
C LEU A 312 29.79 -14.77 -6.01
N LYS A 313 29.17 -13.71 -6.56
CA LYS A 313 28.66 -13.71 -7.95
C LYS A 313 29.77 -13.60 -8.99
N ASP A 314 30.76 -12.73 -8.79
CA ASP A 314 31.89 -12.55 -9.70
C ASP A 314 32.77 -13.83 -9.76
N SER A 315 32.79 -14.62 -8.68
CA SER A 315 33.46 -15.94 -8.66
C SER A 315 32.62 -17.08 -9.26
N GLN A 316 31.28 -16.93 -9.35
CA GLN A 316 30.40 -17.89 -10.02
C GLN A 316 30.20 -17.58 -11.52
N GLN A 317 30.29 -16.31 -11.95
CA GLN A 317 30.21 -15.91 -13.36
C GLN A 317 31.47 -16.24 -14.18
N ASN A 318 32.58 -16.66 -13.56
CA ASN A 318 33.73 -17.21 -14.28
C ASN A 318 33.52 -18.67 -14.76
N SER A 319 32.28 -19.19 -14.75
CA SER A 319 31.99 -20.54 -15.23
C SER A 319 30.96 -20.66 -16.36
N GLU A 320 30.20 -19.62 -16.72
CA GLU A 320 29.31 -19.68 -17.90
C GLU A 320 29.20 -18.32 -18.59
N GLU A 321 29.92 -18.15 -19.70
CA GLU A 321 29.60 -17.15 -20.71
C GLU A 321 28.31 -17.55 -21.42
N SER A 322 27.24 -16.78 -21.25
CA SER A 322 26.26 -16.62 -22.33
C SER A 322 25.60 -15.24 -22.31
N THR A 323 25.45 -14.72 -23.52
CA THR A 323 24.94 -13.41 -23.89
C THR A 323 23.43 -13.31 -23.68
N THR A 324 22.95 -12.40 -22.84
CA THR A 324 21.60 -11.84 -22.97
C THR A 324 21.55 -10.38 -22.53
N SER A 325 21.02 -9.55 -23.43
CA SER A 325 20.73 -8.13 -23.29
C SER A 325 19.58 -7.83 -22.32
N GLY A 326 19.68 -6.73 -21.57
CA GLY A 326 18.57 -5.83 -21.26
C GLY A 326 17.56 -6.16 -20.15
N ASP A 327 17.24 -7.43 -19.85
CA ASP A 327 16.11 -7.79 -18.96
C ASP A 327 16.51 -8.31 -17.56
N ASP A 328 17.80 -8.27 -17.23
CA ASP A 328 18.39 -8.99 -16.10
C ASP A 328 18.14 -8.33 -14.71
N ASN A 329 17.87 -7.01 -14.66
CA ASN A 329 17.66 -6.31 -13.38
C ASN A 329 16.29 -6.60 -12.76
N THR A 330 15.23 -6.74 -13.57
CA THR A 330 13.88 -7.03 -13.08
C THR A 330 13.80 -8.46 -12.53
N ALA A 331 14.43 -9.42 -13.22
CA ALA A 331 14.54 -10.79 -12.73
C ALA A 331 15.31 -10.88 -11.40
N LYS A 332 16.40 -10.12 -11.24
CA LYS A 332 17.19 -10.07 -9.99
C LYS A 332 16.45 -9.42 -8.82
N ILE A 333 15.68 -8.37 -9.07
CA ILE A 333 14.83 -7.72 -8.05
C ILE A 333 13.69 -8.65 -7.64
N LEU A 334 13.03 -9.29 -8.62
CA LEU A 334 11.99 -10.29 -8.38
C LEU A 334 12.53 -11.52 -7.65
N ASP A 335 13.77 -11.94 -7.91
CA ASP A 335 14.44 -13.05 -7.20
C ASP A 335 14.79 -12.68 -5.75
N GLY A 336 15.24 -11.45 -5.50
CA GLY A 336 15.43 -10.92 -4.15
C GLY A 336 14.10 -10.82 -3.38
N ILE A 337 13.04 -10.33 -4.04
CA ILE A 337 11.68 -10.28 -3.48
C ILE A 337 11.11 -11.68 -3.26
N ASN A 338 11.34 -12.63 -4.17
CA ASN A 338 10.91 -14.03 -4.05
C ASN A 338 11.67 -14.75 -2.93
N THR A 339 12.94 -14.44 -2.73
CA THR A 339 13.73 -14.93 -1.60
C THR A 339 13.16 -14.38 -0.29
N LEU A 340 12.85 -13.08 -0.23
CA LEU A 340 12.17 -12.46 0.92
C LEU A 340 10.78 -13.05 1.19
N LEU A 341 10.00 -13.32 0.14
CA LEU A 341 8.69 -13.97 0.19
C LEU A 341 8.79 -15.41 0.71
N THR A 342 9.77 -16.18 0.22
CA THR A 342 10.00 -17.58 0.63
C THR A 342 10.43 -17.65 2.09
N LEU A 343 11.28 -16.72 2.51
CA LEU A 343 11.67 -16.53 3.90
C LEU A 343 10.47 -16.12 4.77
N GLU A 344 9.58 -15.23 4.30
CA GLU A 344 8.33 -14.90 4.98
C GLU A 344 7.46 -16.14 5.22
N THR A 345 7.15 -16.92 4.17
CA THR A 345 6.30 -18.12 4.31
C THR A 345 6.89 -19.18 5.25
N THR A 346 8.19 -19.44 5.17
CA THR A 346 8.84 -20.46 6.00
C THR A 346 8.96 -19.99 7.45
N PHE A 347 9.37 -18.74 7.65
CA PHE A 347 9.51 -18.12 8.96
C PHE A 347 8.16 -17.97 9.68
N PHE A 348 7.10 -17.54 8.99
CA PHE A 348 5.77 -17.48 9.57
C PHE A 348 5.21 -18.87 9.85
N ALA A 349 5.42 -19.87 8.99
CA ALA A 349 4.96 -21.24 9.27
C ALA A 349 5.61 -21.80 10.54
N GLU A 350 6.91 -21.60 10.73
CA GLU A 350 7.65 -22.07 11.90
C GLU A 350 7.39 -21.24 13.17
N ALA A 351 7.39 -19.90 13.07
CA ALA A 351 7.10 -19.03 14.19
C ALA A 351 5.65 -19.21 14.66
N ASN A 352 4.68 -19.30 13.73
CA ASN A 352 3.28 -19.51 14.09
C ASN A 352 3.06 -20.91 14.71
N GLN A 353 3.72 -21.96 14.20
CA GLN A 353 3.65 -23.28 14.84
C GLN A 353 4.31 -23.31 16.23
N GLN A 354 5.54 -22.84 16.38
CA GLN A 354 6.24 -22.92 17.67
C GLN A 354 5.62 -22.00 18.74
N PHE A 355 5.06 -20.87 18.33
CA PHE A 355 4.50 -19.89 19.25
C PHE A 355 3.06 -20.24 19.70
N LEU A 356 2.23 -20.80 18.82
CA LEU A 356 0.90 -21.32 19.17
C LEU A 356 0.98 -22.64 19.96
N ILE A 357 1.99 -23.48 19.71
CA ILE A 357 2.21 -24.72 20.48
C ILE A 357 2.63 -24.41 21.93
N LYS A 358 3.42 -23.35 22.15
CA LYS A 358 3.87 -22.96 23.52
C LYS A 358 2.84 -22.22 24.35
N LYS A 359 1.85 -21.55 23.76
CA LYS A 359 0.77 -20.88 24.49
C LYS A 359 -0.58 -21.30 23.90
N LYS A 360 -1.26 -22.24 24.56
CA LYS A 360 -2.65 -22.65 24.30
C LYS A 360 -3.69 -21.52 24.55
N ARG A 361 -3.46 -20.29 24.07
CA ARG A 361 -4.43 -19.18 24.09
C ARG A 361 -4.13 -18.16 23.01
N ASN A 362 -5.18 -17.52 22.51
CA ASN A 362 -5.07 -16.35 21.65
C ASN A 362 -4.40 -15.21 22.44
N MET A 363 -3.33 -14.63 21.89
CA MET A 363 -2.64 -13.49 22.48
C MET A 363 -3.25 -12.17 22.04
N THR A 364 -3.06 -11.15 22.86
CA THR A 364 -3.47 -9.78 22.58
C THR A 364 -2.45 -9.05 21.69
N THR A 365 -2.88 -8.01 20.96
CA THR A 365 -2.00 -7.16 20.11
C THR A 365 -0.82 -6.57 20.90
N LEU A 366 -1.03 -6.23 22.18
CA LEU A 366 0.03 -5.74 23.08
C LEU A 366 1.06 -6.82 23.42
N GLU A 367 0.65 -8.08 23.60
CA GLU A 367 1.57 -9.20 23.82
C GLU A 367 2.37 -9.56 22.57
N ILE A 368 1.76 -9.44 21.38
CA ILE A 368 2.47 -9.64 20.10
C ILE A 368 3.52 -8.53 19.90
N GLN A 369 3.14 -7.27 20.16
CA GLN A 369 4.06 -6.13 20.09
C GLN A 369 5.19 -6.26 21.12
N ASP A 370 4.87 -6.65 22.36
CA ASP A 370 5.85 -6.89 23.42
C ASP A 370 6.82 -8.04 23.07
N VAL A 371 6.35 -9.08 22.38
CA VAL A 371 7.20 -10.19 21.89
C VAL A 371 8.10 -9.73 20.75
N ILE A 372 7.57 -8.97 19.80
CA ILE A 372 8.34 -8.36 18.71
C ILE A 372 9.42 -7.42 19.28
N ASP A 373 9.09 -6.67 20.33
CA ASP A 373 9.97 -5.67 20.94
C ASP A 373 10.98 -6.31 21.93
N LYS A 374 10.64 -7.43 22.59
CA LYS A 374 11.49 -8.08 23.62
C LYS A 374 12.23 -9.34 23.16
N SER A 375 11.79 -10.07 22.15
CA SER A 375 12.48 -11.28 21.70
C SER A 375 13.60 -10.89 20.73
N GLN A 376 14.83 -11.40 20.83
CA GLN A 376 15.30 -12.66 20.25
C GLN A 376 14.80 -13.02 18.82
N PHE A 377 13.88 -12.25 18.23
CA PHE A 377 13.41 -12.30 16.85
C PHE A 377 14.53 -11.95 15.87
N LEU A 378 15.34 -10.95 16.23
CA LEU A 378 16.58 -10.59 15.53
C LEU A 378 17.60 -11.73 15.53
N ASP A 379 17.71 -12.50 16.62
CA ASP A 379 18.68 -13.59 16.71
C ASP A 379 18.22 -14.83 15.94
N HIS A 380 16.92 -15.17 15.97
CA HIS A 380 16.38 -16.26 15.16
C HIS A 380 16.35 -15.95 13.65
N ALA A 381 15.98 -14.73 13.26
CA ALA A 381 16.05 -14.32 11.84
C ALA A 381 17.49 -14.33 11.32
N LYS A 382 18.48 -13.93 12.14
CA LYS A 382 19.91 -14.07 11.83
C LYS A 382 20.35 -15.53 11.73
N ILE A 383 19.94 -16.39 12.68
CA ILE A 383 20.32 -17.81 12.73
C ILE A 383 19.76 -18.58 11.53
N ILE A 384 18.50 -18.36 11.14
CA ILE A 384 17.88 -19.06 10.02
C ILE A 384 18.45 -18.59 8.67
N PHE A 385 18.76 -17.29 8.52
CA PHE A 385 19.47 -16.78 7.35
C PHE A 385 20.89 -17.38 7.25
N LEU A 386 21.64 -17.40 8.36
CA LEU A 386 22.98 -18.03 8.41
C LEU A 386 22.93 -19.54 8.15
N GLN A 387 21.92 -20.25 8.66
CA GLN A 387 21.75 -21.69 8.42
C GLN A 387 21.44 -21.99 6.94
N ASN A 388 20.59 -21.21 6.27
CA ASN A 388 20.29 -21.44 4.86
C ASN A 388 21.43 -21.07 3.90
N GLU A 389 22.27 -20.09 4.24
CA GLU A 389 23.48 -19.76 3.49
C GLU A 389 24.63 -20.75 3.75
N LEU A 390 24.73 -21.30 4.97
CA LEU A 390 25.73 -22.33 5.30
C LEU A 390 25.36 -23.73 4.82
N LEU A 391 24.07 -24.02 4.55
CA LEU A 391 23.61 -25.30 4.01
C LEU A 391 23.60 -25.35 2.47
N LYS A 392 23.93 -24.24 1.80
CA LYS A 392 24.10 -24.16 0.33
C LYS A 392 25.58 -24.10 -0.13
N LYS A 393 26.53 -24.19 0.81
CA LYS A 393 27.93 -24.55 0.56
C LYS A 393 28.18 -25.95 1.08
#